data_AF-A0A7U5MJM5-F1
#
_entry.id   AF-A0A7U5MJM5-F1
#
_cell.length_a   1.000
_cell.length_b   1.000
_cell.length_c   1.000
_cell.angle_alpha   90.00
_cell.angle_beta   90.00
_cell.angle_gamma   90.00
#
_symmetry.space_group_name_H-M   'P 1'
#
loop_
_entity.id
_entity.type
_entity.pdbx_description
1 polymer ?
#
loop_
_entity_poly.entity_id
_entity_poly.type
_entity_poly.pdbx_seq_one_letter_code
_entity_poly.pdbx_strand_id
1 'polypeptide(L)'
;MSAFFPPYNASLFRALLGAAHGTDALVAALHRAVAFRRFRAADVRSILAAGTGTPQPRPAGDALILDLPVAPTRSLDAYKITPIIADGEVIS
;
A
#
# COMPACT_ATOMS: atom_id res chain seq x y z
N MET A 1 11.46 -29.17 -18.38
CA MET A 1 12.40 -28.21 -17.74
C MET A 1 11.78 -27.76 -16.43
N SER A 2 12.02 -28.50 -15.35
CA SER A 2 11.44 -28.22 -14.02
C SER A 2 12.57 -27.75 -13.12
N ALA A 3 12.56 -26.49 -12.72
CA ALA A 3 13.57 -25.93 -11.82
C ALA A 3 13.26 -26.41 -10.38
N PHE A 4 13.97 -27.44 -9.94
CA PHE A 4 14.02 -27.87 -8.56
C PHE A 4 14.66 -26.75 -7.73
N PHE A 5 13.85 -26.00 -6.98
CA PHE A 5 14.32 -24.97 -6.07
C PHE A 5 14.72 -25.66 -4.75
N PRO A 6 16.03 -25.80 -4.43
CA PRO A 6 16.44 -26.36 -3.15
C PRO A 6 15.94 -25.47 -2.00
N PRO A 7 15.80 -25.99 -0.77
CA PRO A 7 15.48 -25.16 0.38
C PRO A 7 16.66 -24.20 0.62
N TYR A 8 16.57 -22.99 0.07
CA TYR A 8 17.53 -21.94 0.32
C TYR A 8 17.48 -21.58 1.81
N ASN A 9 18.53 -21.93 2.53
CA ASN A 9 18.84 -21.38 3.84
C ASN A 9 18.93 -19.85 3.74
N ALA A 10 18.24 -19.13 4.63
CA ALA A 10 18.12 -17.67 4.61
C ALA A 10 19.49 -16.94 4.56
N SER A 11 20.55 -17.60 5.02
CA SER A 11 21.94 -17.12 5.01
C SER A 11 22.51 -16.92 3.58
N LEU A 12 22.24 -17.85 2.65
CA LEU A 12 22.73 -17.74 1.26
C LEU A 12 22.03 -16.60 0.51
N PHE A 13 20.74 -16.41 0.79
CA PHE A 13 19.96 -15.33 0.20
C PHE A 13 20.48 -13.94 0.60
N ARG A 14 20.83 -13.74 1.89
CA ARG A 14 21.47 -12.51 2.39
C ARG A 14 22.79 -12.22 1.68
N ALA A 15 23.64 -13.24 1.53
CA ALA A 15 24.96 -13.08 0.92
C ALA A 15 24.86 -12.62 -0.54
N LEU A 16 23.96 -13.23 -1.32
CA LEU A 16 23.75 -12.89 -2.72
C LEU A 16 23.22 -11.46 -2.91
N LEU A 17 22.25 -11.05 -2.11
CA LEU A 17 21.71 -9.68 -2.17
C LEU A 17 22.72 -8.62 -1.72
N GLY A 18 23.51 -8.92 -0.67
CA GLY A 18 24.55 -8.01 -0.19
C GLY A 18 25.63 -7.76 -1.24
N ALA A 19 26.00 -8.79 -2.01
CA ALA A 19 26.97 -8.66 -3.10
C ALA A 19 26.45 -7.83 -4.28
N ALA A 20 25.14 -7.88 -4.58
CA ALA A 20 24.55 -7.19 -5.73
C ALA A 20 24.13 -5.73 -5.46
N HIS A 21 23.76 -5.41 -4.21
CA HIS A 21 23.17 -4.11 -3.86
C HIS A 21 23.93 -3.33 -2.79
N GLY A 22 24.96 -3.94 -2.19
CA GLY A 22 25.62 -3.41 -1.01
C GLY A 22 24.87 -3.73 0.28
N THR A 23 25.62 -3.88 1.37
CA THR A 23 25.08 -4.25 2.69
C THR A 23 24.11 -3.22 3.26
N ASP A 24 24.36 -1.93 3.04
CA ASP A 24 23.56 -0.86 3.64
C ASP A 24 22.17 -0.76 3.01
N ALA A 25 22.08 -0.91 1.69
CA ALA A 25 20.81 -0.99 0.98
C ALA A 25 20.00 -2.21 1.42
N LEU A 26 20.67 -3.35 1.63
CA LEU A 26 20.03 -4.57 2.13
C LEU A 26 19.50 -4.40 3.56
N VAL A 27 20.27 -3.80 4.46
CA VAL A 27 19.84 -3.52 5.84
C VAL A 27 18.63 -2.58 5.82
N ALA A 28 18.68 -1.49 5.05
CA ALA A 28 17.56 -0.56 4.92
C ALA A 28 16.29 -1.25 4.36
N ALA A 29 16.44 -2.15 3.40
CA ALA A 29 15.32 -2.92 2.85
C ALA A 29 14.71 -3.89 3.88
N LEU A 30 15.53 -4.55 4.70
CA LEU A 30 15.06 -5.41 5.79
C LEU A 30 14.31 -4.63 6.87
N HIS A 31 14.81 -3.45 7.26
CA HIS A 31 14.09 -2.57 8.19
C HIS A 31 12.70 -2.19 7.67
N ARG A 32 12.60 -1.88 6.37
CA ARG A 32 11.31 -1.56 5.72
C ARG A 32 10.39 -2.78 5.67
N ALA A 33 10.91 -3.95 5.28
CA ALA A 33 10.15 -5.20 5.23
C ALA A 33 9.50 -5.53 6.58
N VAL A 34 10.25 -5.35 7.68
CA VAL A 34 9.74 -5.51 9.05
C VAL A 34 8.68 -4.45 9.38
N ALA A 35 8.92 -3.19 9.05
CA ALA A 35 7.97 -2.10 9.31
C ALA A 35 6.63 -2.29 8.55
N PHE A 36 6.66 -2.86 7.34
CA PHE A 36 5.46 -3.24 6.58
C PHE A 36 4.87 -4.61 6.97
N ARG A 37 5.49 -5.34 7.91
CA ARG A 37 5.15 -6.73 8.28
C ARG A 37 5.12 -7.70 7.10
N ARG A 38 6.06 -7.51 6.16
CA ARG A 38 6.25 -8.31 4.94
C ARG A 38 7.54 -9.13 5.05
N PHE A 39 7.41 -10.43 5.30
CA PHE A 39 8.55 -11.28 5.66
C PHE A 39 9.09 -12.16 4.53
N ARG A 40 8.60 -12.03 3.29
CA ARG A 40 9.04 -12.91 2.20
C ARG A 40 10.28 -12.35 1.51
N ALA A 41 11.12 -13.26 1.01
CA ALA A 41 12.27 -12.93 0.17
C ALA A 41 11.90 -12.08 -1.06
N ALA A 42 10.72 -12.33 -1.63
CA ALA A 42 10.17 -11.53 -2.73
C ALA A 42 9.94 -10.06 -2.32
N ASP A 43 9.45 -9.81 -1.10
CA ASP A 43 9.18 -8.46 -0.61
C ASP A 43 10.47 -7.63 -0.48
N VAL A 44 11.54 -8.25 0.03
CA VAL A 44 12.85 -7.59 0.14
C VAL A 44 13.42 -7.23 -1.23
N ARG A 45 13.28 -8.13 -2.22
CA ARG A 45 13.66 -7.86 -3.62
C ARG A 45 12.83 -6.72 -4.22
N SER A 46 11.52 -6.69 -3.98
CA SER A 46 10.66 -5.60 -4.44
C SER A 46 11.01 -4.26 -3.81
N ILE A 47 11.38 -4.22 -2.52
CA ILE A 47 11.83 -2.99 -1.84
C ILE A 47 13.15 -2.50 -2.43
N LEU A 48 14.09 -3.41 -2.70
CA LEU A 48 15.37 -3.07 -3.33
C LEU A 48 15.19 -2.54 -4.75
N ALA A 49 14.31 -3.18 -5.55
CA ALA A 49 13.99 -2.75 -6.91
C ALA A 49 13.29 -1.37 -6.95
N ALA A 50 12.46 -1.07 -5.95
CA ALA A 50 11.79 0.22 -5.83
C ALA A 50 12.71 1.35 -5.30
N GLY A 51 13.89 1.01 -4.78
CA GLY A 51 14.92 1.96 -4.37
C GLY A 51 14.48 2.94 -3.27
N THR A 52 15.04 4.15 -3.31
CA THR A 52 14.79 5.22 -2.33
C THR A 52 13.35 5.76 -2.37
N GLY A 53 12.58 5.44 -3.41
CA GLY A 53 11.20 5.88 -3.60
C GLY A 53 10.15 5.10 -2.78
N THR A 54 10.54 4.09 -2.01
CA THR A 54 9.57 3.38 -1.16
C THR A 54 9.15 4.26 0.03
N PRO A 55 7.84 4.50 0.23
CA PRO A 55 7.34 5.25 1.38
C PRO A 55 7.84 4.62 2.68
N GLN A 56 8.30 5.46 3.62
CA GLN A 56 8.70 4.99 4.93
C GLN A 56 7.46 4.89 5.83
N PRO A 57 7.17 3.72 6.44
CA PRO A 57 6.07 3.61 7.39
C PRO A 57 6.25 4.63 8.50
N ARG A 58 5.35 5.61 8.56
CA ARG A 58 5.29 6.55 9.67
C ARG A 58 4.43 5.91 10.76
N PRO A 59 4.81 6.02 12.05
CA PRO A 59 3.89 5.66 13.12
C PRO A 59 2.54 6.36 12.92
N ALA A 60 1.46 5.74 13.41
CA ALA A 60 0.17 6.40 13.45
C ALA A 60 0.35 7.78 14.12
N GLY A 61 -0.21 8.82 13.51
CA GLY A 61 -0.27 10.13 14.15
C GLY A 61 -1.15 10.08 15.40
N ASP A 62 -1.01 11.08 16.25
CA ASP A 62 -1.87 11.21 17.43
C ASP A 62 -3.35 11.29 17.02
N ALA A 63 -4.21 10.75 17.88
CA ALA A 63 -5.65 10.80 17.68
C ALA A 63 -6.09 12.26 17.57
N LEU A 64 -6.69 12.61 16.44
CA LEU A 64 -7.25 13.93 16.22
C LEU A 64 -8.56 14.04 17.01
N ILE A 65 -8.47 14.46 18.27
CA ILE A 65 -9.62 14.75 19.13
C ILE A 65 -10.04 16.19 18.89
N LEU A 66 -10.98 16.36 17.97
CA LEU A 66 -11.64 17.63 17.69
C LEU A 66 -13.13 17.40 17.88
N ASP A 67 -13.82 18.35 18.49
CA ASP A 67 -15.27 18.42 18.32
C ASP A 67 -15.55 18.85 16.89
N LEU A 68 -15.93 17.88 16.05
CA LEU A 68 -16.32 18.18 14.68
C LEU A 68 -17.61 18.99 14.70
N PRO A 69 -17.70 20.08 13.92
CA PRO A 69 -18.96 20.77 13.76
C PRO A 69 -19.97 19.80 13.14
N VAL A 70 -21.15 19.70 13.75
CA VAL A 70 -22.24 18.90 13.22
C VAL A 70 -22.70 19.56 11.91
N ALA A 71 -22.42 18.89 10.78
CA ALA A 71 -22.93 19.34 9.50
C ALA A 71 -24.46 19.24 9.49
N PRO A 72 -25.19 20.27 9.01
CA PRO A 72 -26.63 20.17 8.82
C PRO A 72 -26.95 18.99 7.91
N THR A 73 -27.69 18.00 8.42
CA THR A 73 -28.11 16.85 7.63
C THR A 73 -29.28 17.25 6.75
N ARG A 74 -29.19 16.95 5.46
CA ARG A 74 -30.28 17.15 4.49
C ARG A 74 -30.76 15.78 4.00
N SER A 75 -32.07 15.61 3.89
CA SER A 75 -32.63 14.36 3.34
C SER A 75 -32.16 14.14 1.90
N LEU A 76 -31.85 12.88 1.56
CA LEU A 76 -31.51 12.47 0.19
C LEU A 76 -32.64 12.74 -0.81
N ASP A 77 -33.89 12.80 -0.34
CA ASP A 77 -35.03 13.20 -1.16
C ASP A 77 -34.87 14.59 -1.77
N ALA A 78 -34.16 15.48 -1.07
CA ALA A 78 -33.92 16.85 -1.54
C ALA A 78 -32.93 16.94 -2.71
N TYR A 79 -32.26 15.84 -3.03
CA TYR A 79 -31.36 15.71 -4.17
C TYR A 79 -31.92 14.82 -5.27
N LYS A 80 -33.19 14.41 -5.18
CA LYS A 80 -33.84 13.69 -6.27
C LYS A 80 -33.80 14.56 -7.51
N ILE A 81 -33.10 14.07 -8.51
CA ILE A 81 -33.10 14.64 -9.85
C ILE A 81 -34.49 14.35 -10.40
N THR A 82 -35.35 15.36 -10.44
CA THR A 82 -36.61 15.25 -11.17
C THR A 82 -36.26 15.09 -12.65
N PRO A 83 -36.73 14.03 -13.34
CA PRO A 83 -36.57 13.95 -14.78
C PRO A 83 -37.19 15.20 -15.40
N ILE A 84 -36.45 15.88 -16.25
CA ILE A 84 -36.95 17.00 -17.03
C ILE A 84 -37.98 16.42 -17.99
N ILE A 85 -39.27 16.54 -17.65
CA ILE A 85 -40.35 16.23 -18.58
C ILE A 85 -40.44 17.43 -19.53
N ALA A 86 -39.68 17.36 -20.62
CA ALA A 86 -40.06 18.07 -21.84
C ALA A 86 -41.17 17.23 -22.49
N ASP A 87 -42.40 17.69 -22.36
CA ASP A 87 -43.55 17.33 -23.20
C ASP A 87 -43.73 15.82 -23.48
N GLY A 88 -43.82 15.02 -22.42
CA GLY A 88 -44.61 13.78 -22.47
C GLY A 88 -43.97 12.53 -23.06
N GLU A 89 -42.63 12.43 -23.16
CA GLU A 89 -41.99 11.17 -23.52
C GLU A 89 -40.95 10.71 -22.47
N VAL A 90 -41.19 9.52 -21.92
CA VAL A 90 -40.31 8.88 -20.93
C VAL A 90 -39.22 8.14 -21.70
N ILE A 91 -38.00 8.69 -21.72
CA ILE A 91 -36.82 7.92 -22.09
C ILE A 91 -36.36 7.11 -20.87
N SER A 92 -36.53 5.80 -20.94
CA SER A 92 -35.99 4.83 -19.97
C SER A 92 -34.70 4.20 -20.49
#